data_AF-A0A8J5PGV5-F1
#
_entry.id   AF-A0A8J5PGV5-F1
#
_cell.length_a   1.000
_cell.length_b   1.000
_cell.length_c   1.000
_cell.angle_alpha   90.00
_cell.angle_beta   90.00
_cell.angle_gamma   90.00
#
_symmetry.space_group_name_H-M   'P 1'
#
loop_
_entity.id
_entity.type
_entity.pdbx_description
1 polymer ?
#
loop_
_entity_poly.entity_id
_entity_poly.type
_entity_poly.pdbx_seq_one_letter_code
_entity_poly.pdbx_strand_id
1 'polypeptide(L)'
;MLSYYTKRALTNQNDTSRAMAGITRRIAEAMKCNFFQGLPTVMFDRFAIFFQYGSVLHRRASFPSYSWTGWRGCVHMDLHTASAIEASNEWLRDRTWIVWYKRNPSGITNLVWDPDANLSFPLSDMEYVGYRRRRPFSDGRYVPRQLDTRRTMPTEQVSFSQEVPSYPHAAFLDPFAVLQNL
;
A
#
# COMPACT_ATOMS: atom_id res chain seq x y z
N MET A 1 -15.31 -9.44 -6.34
CA MET A 1 -16.16 -8.62 -5.43
C MET A 1 -15.76 -7.15 -5.46
N LEU A 2 -14.48 -6.81 -5.22
CA LEU A 2 -14.00 -5.42 -5.23
C LEU A 2 -14.13 -4.71 -6.59
N SER A 3 -13.78 -5.38 -7.70
CA SER A 3 -13.86 -4.85 -9.06
C SER A 3 -15.27 -4.40 -9.47
N TYR A 4 -16.33 -4.97 -8.87
CA TYR A 4 -17.71 -4.53 -9.07
C TYR A 4 -18.03 -3.25 -8.30
N TYR A 5 -17.37 -3.01 -7.16
CA TYR A 5 -17.58 -1.83 -6.33
C TYR A 5 -16.87 -0.60 -6.89
N THR A 6 -15.66 -0.74 -7.42
CA THR A 6 -14.91 0.40 -8.01
C THR A 6 -15.58 0.96 -9.28
N LYS A 7 -16.39 0.14 -9.97
CA LYS A 7 -17.22 0.56 -11.11
C LYS A 7 -18.35 1.51 -10.74
N ARG A 8 -18.79 1.55 -9.48
CA ARG A 8 -19.97 2.33 -9.09
C ARG A 8 -19.75 3.81 -9.36
N ALA A 9 -20.67 4.39 -10.13
CA ALA A 9 -20.75 5.83 -10.32
C ALA A 9 -21.43 6.44 -9.09
N LEU A 10 -20.67 7.17 -8.27
CA LEU A 10 -21.21 7.88 -7.11
C LEU A 10 -21.69 9.25 -7.55
N THR A 11 -22.86 9.68 -7.09
CA THR A 11 -23.37 11.04 -7.33
C THR A 11 -22.42 12.08 -6.75
N ASN A 12 -21.95 11.86 -5.52
CA ASN A 12 -20.89 12.66 -4.91
C ASN A 12 -19.56 11.90 -4.93
N GLN A 13 -18.59 12.38 -5.71
CA GLN A 13 -17.28 11.72 -5.80
C GLN A 13 -16.50 11.78 -4.49
N ASN A 14 -16.72 12.79 -3.64
CA ASN A 14 -16.03 12.94 -2.36
C ASN A 14 -16.45 11.90 -1.32
N ASP A 15 -17.61 11.25 -1.51
CA ASP A 15 -18.08 10.18 -0.62
C ASP A 15 -17.52 8.79 -0.98
N THR A 16 -16.53 8.70 -1.87
CA THR A 16 -16.02 7.38 -2.30
C THR A 16 -15.40 6.57 -1.16
N SER A 17 -14.72 7.19 -0.19
CA SER A 17 -14.23 6.48 1.00
C SER A 17 -15.39 5.88 1.81
N ARG A 18 -16.46 6.65 2.05
CA ARG A 18 -17.66 6.20 2.77
C ARG A 18 -18.40 5.09 2.01
N ALA A 19 -18.57 5.26 0.71
CA ALA A 19 -19.24 4.27 -0.13
C ALA A 19 -18.47 2.93 -0.19
N MET A 20 -17.15 2.97 -0.07
CA MET A 20 -16.30 1.79 -0.04
C MET A 20 -16.14 1.18 1.36
N ALA A 21 -16.57 1.86 2.43
CA ALA A 21 -16.40 1.41 3.81
C ALA A 21 -17.01 0.03 4.06
N GLY A 22 -18.18 -0.25 3.48
CA GLY A 22 -18.86 -1.55 3.65
C GLY A 22 -18.05 -2.72 3.08
N ILE A 23 -17.54 -2.59 1.86
CA ILE A 23 -16.74 -3.67 1.23
C ILE A 23 -15.35 -3.78 1.86
N THR A 24 -14.71 -2.65 2.16
CA THR A 24 -13.37 -2.64 2.78
C THR A 24 -13.41 -3.24 4.18
N ARG A 25 -14.45 -3.00 4.99
CA ARG A 25 -14.61 -3.65 6.30
C ARG A 25 -14.67 -5.17 6.21
N ARG A 26 -15.43 -5.73 5.26
CA ARG A 26 -15.52 -7.19 5.07
C ARG A 26 -14.18 -7.80 4.65
N ILE A 27 -13.43 -7.09 3.80
CA ILE A 27 -12.09 -7.52 3.39
C ILE A 27 -11.11 -7.40 4.57
N ALA A 28 -11.21 -6.33 5.37
CA ALA A 28 -10.37 -6.10 6.55
C ALA A 28 -10.51 -7.22 7.57
N GLU A 29 -11.74 -7.65 7.85
CA GLU A 29 -12.05 -8.78 8.74
C GLU A 29 -11.45 -10.08 8.20
N ALA A 30 -11.67 -10.39 6.92
CA ALA A 30 -11.17 -11.62 6.30
C ALA A 30 -9.63 -11.68 6.28
N MET A 31 -8.97 -10.54 6.08
CA MET A 31 -7.51 -10.44 5.98
C MET A 31 -6.83 -10.07 7.32
N LYS A 32 -7.61 -9.87 8.40
CA LYS A 32 -7.13 -9.45 9.72
C LYS A 32 -6.22 -8.22 9.68
N CYS A 33 -6.66 -7.20 8.94
CA CYS A 33 -5.83 -6.03 8.64
C CYS A 33 -6.60 -4.71 8.62
N ASN A 34 -5.87 -3.61 8.64
CA ASN A 34 -6.43 -2.28 8.44
C ASN A 34 -6.43 -1.90 6.96
N PHE A 35 -7.09 -0.79 6.66
CA PHE A 35 -7.06 -0.17 5.34
C PHE A 35 -6.39 1.20 5.40
N PHE A 36 -5.62 1.51 4.38
CA PHE A 36 -5.02 2.83 4.17
C PHE A 36 -5.37 3.32 2.77
N GLN A 37 -6.08 4.45 2.70
CA GLN A 37 -6.58 5.06 1.44
C GLN A 37 -7.42 4.11 0.56
N GLY A 38 -8.03 3.09 1.17
CA GLY A 38 -8.81 2.09 0.45
C GLY A 38 -8.02 0.85 0.02
N LEU A 39 -6.74 0.74 0.36
CA LEU A 39 -5.94 -0.49 0.18
C LEU A 39 -5.76 -1.23 1.51
N PRO A 40 -5.80 -2.58 1.54
CA PRO A 40 -5.39 -3.37 2.70
C PRO A 40 -3.91 -3.15 3.03
N THR A 41 -3.61 -2.98 4.32
CA THR A 41 -2.24 -2.72 4.79
C THR A 41 -1.36 -3.97 4.78
N VAL A 42 -1.95 -5.15 4.96
CA VAL A 42 -1.23 -6.42 5.18
C VAL A 42 -0.44 -6.93 3.97
N MET A 43 -0.74 -6.42 2.77
CA MET A 43 0.00 -6.72 1.54
C MET A 43 -0.04 -5.54 0.54
N PHE A 44 0.11 -4.34 1.09
CA PHE A 44 0.02 -3.04 0.42
C PHE A 44 0.69 -2.94 -0.96
N ASP A 45 1.95 -3.38 -1.12
CA ASP A 45 2.71 -3.46 -2.38
C ASP A 45 1.90 -4.14 -3.49
N ARG A 46 1.30 -5.30 -3.19
CA ARG A 46 0.50 -6.07 -4.17
C ARG A 46 -0.79 -5.34 -4.53
N PHE A 47 -1.31 -4.56 -3.59
CA PHE A 47 -2.55 -3.83 -3.75
C PHE A 47 -2.37 -2.48 -4.45
N ALA A 48 -1.18 -1.89 -4.35
CA ALA A 48 -0.80 -0.64 -4.99
C ALA A 48 -0.50 -0.81 -6.50
N ILE A 49 -0.09 -2.00 -6.95
CA ILE A 49 0.21 -2.32 -8.36
C ILE A 49 -1.03 -2.73 -9.18
N PHE A 50 -2.21 -2.25 -8.80
CA PHE A 50 -3.45 -2.56 -9.51
C PHE A 50 -3.43 -2.02 -10.95
N PHE A 51 -4.28 -2.59 -11.79
CA PHE A 51 -4.41 -2.20 -13.19
C PHE A 51 -5.88 -2.09 -13.63
N GLN A 52 -6.09 -1.47 -14.79
CA GLN A 52 -7.41 -1.33 -15.40
C GLN A 52 -7.89 -2.64 -16.03
N TYR A 53 -9.15 -3.03 -15.82
CA TYR A 53 -9.69 -4.27 -16.38
C TYR A 53 -11.03 -4.08 -17.09
N GLY A 54 -11.01 -4.13 -18.42
CA GLY A 54 -12.23 -4.08 -19.24
C GLY A 54 -13.00 -2.75 -19.14
N SER A 55 -12.36 -1.67 -18.67
CA SER A 55 -12.93 -0.32 -18.66
C SER A 55 -11.83 0.72 -18.45
N VAL A 56 -11.99 1.90 -19.05
CA VAL A 56 -11.12 3.05 -18.79
C VAL A 56 -11.23 3.48 -17.32
N LEU A 57 -10.08 3.74 -16.68
CA LEU A 57 -10.04 4.34 -15.35
C LEU A 57 -10.05 5.86 -15.46
N HIS A 58 -10.97 6.50 -14.73
CA HIS A 58 -11.04 7.95 -14.59
C HIS A 58 -10.51 8.38 -13.23
N ARG A 59 -9.65 9.39 -13.22
CA ARG A 59 -8.97 9.88 -12.02
C ARG A 59 -9.90 10.72 -11.14
N ARG A 60 -9.89 10.47 -9.82
CA ARG A 60 -10.54 11.29 -8.78
C ARG A 60 -9.51 12.15 -8.05
N ALA A 61 -9.31 13.39 -8.48
CA ALA A 61 -8.21 14.24 -8.02
C ALA A 61 -8.09 14.38 -6.47
N SER A 62 -9.21 14.33 -5.74
CA SER A 62 -9.27 14.46 -4.27
C SER A 62 -8.64 13.32 -3.46
N PHE A 63 -8.23 12.22 -4.10
CA PHE A 63 -7.69 11.02 -3.45
C PHE A 63 -6.31 10.69 -4.02
N PRO A 64 -5.43 9.93 -3.33
CA PRO A 64 -4.13 9.56 -3.89
C PRO A 64 -4.23 8.70 -5.16
N SER A 65 -3.31 8.89 -6.12
CA SER A 65 -3.27 8.13 -7.37
C SER A 65 -2.93 6.64 -7.18
N TYR A 66 -2.15 6.30 -6.14
CA TYR A 66 -1.83 4.92 -5.81
C TYR A 66 -2.99 4.17 -5.14
N SER A 67 -4.13 4.84 -4.91
CA SER A 67 -5.24 4.28 -4.11
C SER A 67 -6.42 3.87 -4.99
N TRP A 68 -7.16 2.83 -4.60
CA TRP A 68 -8.38 2.46 -5.33
C TRP A 68 -9.46 3.54 -5.30
N THR A 69 -9.54 4.30 -4.21
CA THR A 69 -10.46 5.44 -4.07
C THR A 69 -10.07 6.60 -4.98
N GLY A 70 -8.84 6.58 -5.52
CA GLY A 70 -8.34 7.49 -6.54
C GLY A 70 -8.92 7.31 -7.94
N TRP A 71 -9.70 6.25 -8.19
CA TRP A 71 -10.15 5.92 -9.53
C TRP A 71 -11.65 5.59 -9.58
N ARG A 72 -12.26 5.86 -10.74
CA ARG A 72 -13.58 5.39 -11.13
C ARG A 72 -13.39 4.43 -12.31
N GLY A 73 -14.00 3.25 -12.22
CA GLY A 73 -13.87 2.20 -13.22
C GLY A 73 -13.48 0.87 -12.59
N CYS A 74 -13.22 -0.13 -13.42
CA CYS A 74 -12.86 -1.46 -12.97
C CYS A 74 -11.37 -1.53 -12.63
N VAL A 75 -11.06 -1.50 -11.34
CA VAL A 75 -9.73 -1.81 -10.84
C VAL A 75 -9.65 -3.32 -10.64
N HIS A 76 -8.58 -3.91 -11.17
CA HIS A 76 -8.24 -5.31 -10.96
C HIS A 76 -6.83 -5.42 -10.43
N MET A 77 -6.55 -6.57 -9.84
CA MET A 77 -5.24 -6.87 -9.31
C MET A 77 -4.93 -8.30 -9.62
N ASP A 78 -3.66 -8.54 -9.94
CA ASP A 78 -3.19 -9.89 -10.14
C ASP A 78 -3.00 -10.59 -8.78
N LEU A 79 -4.13 -11.02 -8.25
CA LEU A 79 -4.21 -12.03 -7.22
C LEU A 79 -4.31 -13.37 -7.95
N HIS A 80 -3.30 -13.75 -8.75
CA HIS A 80 -3.18 -15.08 -9.33
C HIS A 80 -3.68 -16.10 -8.29
N THR A 81 -4.83 -16.67 -8.63
CA THR A 81 -5.70 -17.41 -7.73
C THR A 81 -4.94 -18.58 -7.13
N ALA A 82 -4.88 -18.63 -5.80
CA ALA A 82 -4.74 -19.88 -5.04
C ALA A 82 -3.51 -20.78 -5.31
N SER A 83 -2.51 -20.38 -6.10
CA SER A 83 -1.21 -21.09 -6.14
C SER A 83 -0.47 -20.79 -4.84
N ALA A 84 -0.88 -21.49 -3.80
CA ALA A 84 -0.49 -21.47 -2.39
C ALA A 84 -0.42 -20.07 -1.73
N ILE A 85 -1.16 -19.91 -0.63
CA ILE A 85 -0.90 -18.86 0.38
C ILE A 85 0.62 -18.74 0.64
N GLU A 86 1.33 -19.87 0.64
CA GLU A 86 2.78 -19.98 0.66
C GLU A 86 3.46 -19.14 -0.42
N ALA A 87 3.15 -19.31 -1.71
CA ALA A 87 3.78 -18.53 -2.78
C ALA A 87 3.48 -17.02 -2.64
N SER A 88 2.32 -16.66 -2.11
CA SER A 88 2.01 -15.25 -1.81
C SER A 88 2.83 -14.72 -0.63
N ASN A 89 3.02 -15.51 0.42
CA ASN A 89 3.86 -15.16 1.56
C ASN A 89 5.34 -15.10 1.17
N GLU A 90 5.82 -16.02 0.34
CA GLU A 90 7.15 -16.00 -0.26
C GLU A 90 7.34 -14.77 -1.13
N TRP A 91 6.37 -14.43 -1.99
CA TRP A 91 6.45 -13.23 -2.80
C TRP A 91 6.51 -11.96 -1.93
N LEU A 92 5.70 -11.86 -0.87
CA LEU A 92 5.77 -10.73 0.05
C LEU A 92 7.12 -10.69 0.80
N ARG A 93 7.64 -11.84 1.23
CA ARG A 93 8.95 -11.94 1.92
C ARG A 93 10.11 -11.58 1.00
N ASP A 94 10.08 -12.09 -0.23
CA ASP A 94 11.24 -12.14 -1.11
C ASP A 94 11.15 -11.13 -2.25
N ARG A 95 10.01 -10.55 -2.57
CA ARG A 95 9.87 -9.62 -3.71
C ARG A 95 9.34 -8.25 -3.35
N THR A 96 9.15 -7.96 -2.06
CA THR A 96 8.77 -6.62 -1.61
C THR A 96 9.81 -6.02 -0.68
N TRP A 97 10.36 -4.89 -1.09
CA TRP A 97 11.47 -4.23 -0.36
C TRP A 97 11.11 -2.85 0.18
N ILE A 98 9.99 -2.27 -0.25
CA ILE A 98 9.55 -0.95 0.20
C ILE A 98 8.91 -1.11 1.58
N VAL A 99 9.47 -0.41 2.57
CA VAL A 99 8.81 -0.22 3.86
C VAL A 99 7.96 1.04 3.75
N TRP A 100 6.65 0.85 3.80
CA TRP A 100 5.68 1.92 3.59
C TRP A 100 5.40 2.65 4.89
N TYR A 101 5.51 3.98 4.87
CA TYR A 101 5.12 4.86 5.97
C TYR A 101 3.95 5.74 5.55
N LYS A 102 3.12 6.09 6.52
CA LYS A 102 2.08 7.10 6.39
C LYS A 102 2.44 8.28 7.27
N ARG A 103 2.21 9.48 6.78
CA ARG A 103 2.42 10.72 7.53
C ARG A 103 1.08 11.32 7.91
N ASN A 104 0.94 11.67 9.19
CA ASN A 104 -0.24 12.38 9.67
C ASN A 104 -0.09 13.91 9.41
N PRO A 105 -1.15 14.71 9.59
CA PRO A 105 -1.07 16.16 9.39
C PRO A 105 -0.06 16.88 10.31
N SER A 106 0.28 16.30 11.47
CA SER A 106 1.30 16.85 12.38
C SER A 106 2.73 16.50 11.98
N GLY A 107 2.93 15.80 10.86
CA GLY A 107 4.26 15.44 10.33
C GLY A 107 4.83 14.12 10.88
N ILE A 108 4.17 13.47 11.83
CA ILE A 108 4.62 12.21 12.43
C ILE A 108 4.44 11.07 11.43
N THR A 109 5.51 10.32 11.22
CA THR A 109 5.53 9.12 10.36
C THR A 109 5.24 7.86 11.16
N ASN A 110 4.33 7.03 10.65
CA ASN A 110 4.00 5.72 11.20
C ASN A 110 4.07 4.66 10.10
N LEU A 111 4.30 3.40 10.44
CA LEU A 111 4.22 2.32 9.47
C LEU A 111 2.81 2.20 8.89
N VAL A 112 2.71 1.93 7.59
CA VAL A 112 1.44 1.53 6.96
C VAL A 112 1.02 0.16 7.48
N TRP A 113 1.99 -0.75 7.64
CA TRP A 113 1.81 -2.05 8.27
C TRP A 113 2.85 -2.26 9.36
N ASP A 114 2.36 -2.44 10.57
CA ASP A 114 3.15 -2.86 11.72
C ASP A 114 2.60 -4.21 12.20
N PRO A 115 3.35 -5.31 12.00
CA PRO A 115 2.93 -6.63 12.44
C PRO A 115 2.78 -6.73 13.97
N ASP A 116 3.62 -6.02 14.72
CA ASP A 116 3.66 -6.09 16.19
C ASP A 116 2.49 -5.31 16.80
N ALA A 117 2.05 -4.24 16.15
CA ALA A 117 0.87 -3.48 16.56
C ALA A 117 -0.47 -4.15 16.17
N ASN A 118 -0.47 -5.18 15.31
CA ASN A 118 -1.68 -5.87 14.87
C ASN A 118 -1.83 -7.25 15.50
N LEU A 119 -2.25 -7.27 16.77
CA LEU A 119 -2.44 -8.49 17.57
C LEU A 119 -3.42 -9.50 16.96
N SER A 120 -4.31 -9.06 16.07
CA SER A 120 -5.26 -9.96 15.41
C SER A 120 -4.61 -10.81 14.31
N PHE A 121 -3.50 -10.35 13.74
CA PHE A 121 -2.83 -11.02 12.64
C PHE A 121 -1.91 -12.13 13.15
N PRO A 122 -2.11 -13.40 12.74
CA PRO A 122 -1.35 -14.51 13.29
C PRO A 122 0.02 -14.62 12.61
N LEU A 123 1.05 -14.00 13.21
CA LEU A 123 2.39 -13.89 12.60
C LEU A 123 3.04 -15.22 12.24
N SER A 124 2.86 -16.24 13.08
CA SER A 124 3.44 -17.57 12.88
C SER A 124 2.61 -18.47 11.97
N ASP A 125 1.33 -18.13 11.76
CA ASP A 125 0.40 -18.94 10.98
C ASP A 125 0.57 -18.60 9.49
N MET A 126 1.21 -19.49 8.76
CA MET A 126 1.46 -19.32 7.33
C MET A 126 0.21 -19.53 6.47
N GLU A 127 -0.96 -19.86 7.03
CA GLU A 127 -2.25 -19.94 6.33
C GLU A 127 -2.86 -18.55 6.02
N TYR A 128 -2.39 -17.50 6.68
CA TYR A 128 -2.79 -16.13 6.36
C TYR A 128 -1.75 -15.45 5.47
N VAL A 129 -2.20 -14.81 4.39
CA VAL A 129 -1.27 -14.05 3.54
C VAL A 129 -0.99 -12.68 4.16
N GLY A 130 0.27 -12.32 4.32
CA GLY A 130 0.63 -11.00 4.82
C GLY A 130 2.11 -10.75 5.05
N TYR A 131 2.45 -9.47 5.19
CA TYR A 131 3.77 -9.05 5.61
C TYR A 131 4.08 -9.58 7.01
N ARG A 132 5.15 -10.37 7.07
CA ARG A 132 5.81 -10.76 8.32
C ARG A 132 7.10 -9.97 8.45
N ARG A 133 7.95 -10.41 9.37
CA ARG A 133 9.31 -9.87 9.53
C ARG A 133 10.04 -9.94 8.18
N ARG A 134 10.23 -8.79 7.55
CA ARG A 134 10.91 -8.68 6.26
C ARG A 134 12.41 -8.96 6.44
N ARG A 135 13.02 -9.60 5.45
CA ARG A 135 14.47 -9.80 5.44
C ARG A 135 15.17 -8.49 5.06
N PRO A 136 16.31 -8.17 5.67
CA PRO A 136 17.15 -7.05 5.22
C PRO A 136 17.55 -7.22 3.76
N PHE A 137 17.80 -6.11 3.06
CA PHE A 137 18.27 -6.09 1.66
C PHE A 137 19.55 -6.91 1.42
N SER A 138 20.35 -7.14 2.46
CA SER A 138 21.66 -7.79 2.40
C SER A 138 21.64 -9.32 2.29
N ASP A 139 20.48 -9.96 2.13
CA ASP A 139 20.36 -11.43 2.03
C ASP A 139 20.76 -11.98 0.64
N GLY A 140 21.97 -11.65 0.18
CA GLY A 140 22.58 -12.23 -1.02
C GLY A 140 22.20 -11.60 -2.36
N ARG A 141 21.50 -10.46 -2.37
CA ARG A 141 21.15 -9.73 -3.61
C ARG A 141 22.04 -8.52 -3.84
N TYR A 142 22.19 -8.12 -5.10
CA TYR A 142 22.91 -6.91 -5.46
C TYR A 142 22.22 -5.68 -4.85
N VAL A 143 22.85 -5.09 -3.84
CA VAL A 143 22.49 -3.78 -3.30
C VAL A 143 23.44 -2.76 -3.92
N PRO A 144 22.93 -1.71 -4.60
CA PRO A 144 23.78 -0.62 -5.06
C PRO A 144 24.59 -0.10 -3.87
N ARG A 145 25.93 -0.06 -3.99
CA ARG A 145 26.85 0.24 -2.87
C ARG A 145 26.60 1.59 -2.18
N GLN A 146 25.87 2.48 -2.83
CA GLN A 146 25.56 3.84 -2.38
C GLN A 146 24.21 3.95 -1.64
N LEU A 147 23.42 2.87 -1.59
CA LEU A 147 22.14 2.89 -0.90
C LEU A 147 22.28 2.40 0.54
N ASP A 148 22.08 3.28 1.52
CA ASP A 148 21.90 2.85 2.90
C ASP A 148 20.54 2.17 3.06
N THR A 149 20.54 0.85 2.98
CA THR A 149 19.36 0.00 3.16
C THR A 149 19.03 -0.31 4.62
N ARG A 150 19.85 0.17 5.58
CA ARG A 150 19.58 0.04 7.02
C ARG A 150 18.55 1.06 7.49
N ARG A 151 18.44 2.19 6.80
CA ARG A 151 17.48 3.24 7.10
C ARG A 151 16.35 3.21 6.08
N THR A 152 15.15 2.89 6.55
CA THR A 152 13.93 2.89 5.70
C THR A 152 12.92 3.97 6.11
N MET A 153 13.14 4.64 7.25
CA MET A 153 12.30 5.75 7.69
C MET A 153 12.46 6.98 6.79
N PRO A 154 11.36 7.61 6.35
CA PRO A 154 11.40 8.88 5.64
C PRO A 154 12.05 9.97 6.48
N THR A 155 12.70 10.93 5.83
CA THR A 155 13.25 12.13 6.48
C THR A 155 12.13 12.94 7.16
N GLU A 156 12.39 13.49 8.34
CA GLU A 156 11.39 14.29 9.09
C GLU A 156 10.96 15.53 8.30
N GLN A 157 11.90 16.22 7.68
CA GLN A 157 11.61 17.38 6.83
C GLN A 157 11.28 16.92 5.40
N VAL A 158 10.18 17.45 4.88
CA VAL A 158 9.71 17.22 3.52
C VAL A 158 9.96 18.48 2.72
N SER A 159 10.95 18.44 1.83
CA SER A 159 11.27 19.53 0.91
C SER A 159 10.39 19.43 -0.33
N PHE A 160 9.06 19.56 -0.20
CA PHE A 160 8.20 19.73 -1.36
C PHE A 160 7.76 21.18 -1.47
N SER A 161 7.97 21.77 -2.65
CA SER A 161 7.50 23.11 -3.03
C SER A 161 6.00 23.14 -3.38
N GLN A 162 5.33 21.99 -3.36
CA GLN A 162 3.93 21.84 -3.74
C GLN A 162 3.02 21.82 -2.51
N GLU A 163 1.86 22.48 -2.58
CA GLU A 163 0.84 22.46 -1.53
C GLU A 163 0.50 21.02 -1.14
N VAL A 164 0.59 20.72 0.16
CA VAL A 164 0.31 19.39 0.71
C VAL A 164 -1.18 19.09 0.53
N PRO A 165 -1.56 18.07 -0.27
CA PRO A 165 -2.96 17.68 -0.39
C PRO A 165 -3.55 17.28 0.96
N SER A 166 -4.83 17.56 1.18
CA SER A 166 -5.54 17.37 2.46
C SER A 166 -5.71 15.91 2.92
N TYR A 167 -5.17 14.93 2.20
CA TYR A 167 -5.27 13.51 2.53
C TYR A 167 -3.94 12.95 3.06
N PRO A 168 -3.96 11.93 3.94
CA PRO A 168 -2.75 11.26 4.42
C PRO A 168 -1.87 10.74 3.27
N HIS A 169 -0.59 11.11 3.29
CA HIS A 169 0.39 10.73 2.25
C HIS A 169 1.03 9.38 2.55
N ALA A 170 1.21 8.56 1.51
CA ALA A 170 2.16 7.46 1.56
C ALA A 170 3.56 8.07 1.34
N ALA A 171 4.45 7.85 2.29
CA ALA A 171 5.84 8.23 2.21
C ALA A 171 6.69 6.96 2.13
N PHE A 172 7.59 6.93 1.15
CA PHE A 172 8.67 5.97 1.05
C PHE A 172 9.96 6.75 0.84
N LEU A 173 11.10 6.16 1.21
CA LEU A 173 12.41 6.69 0.81
C LEU A 173 12.52 6.58 -0.70
N ASP A 174 12.68 7.71 -1.38
CA ASP A 174 13.11 7.74 -2.78
C ASP A 174 14.65 7.72 -2.84
N PRO A 175 15.28 6.57 -3.10
CA PRO A 175 16.73 6.52 -3.27
C PRO A 175 17.25 7.32 -4.47
N PHE A 176 16.39 7.70 -5.42
CA PHE A 176 16.79 8.47 -6.61
C PHE A 176 16.80 9.98 -6.40
N ALA A 177 16.14 10.49 -5.35
CA ALA A 177 16.18 11.92 -5.01
C ALA A 177 17.56 12.38 -4.50
N VAL A 178 18.40 11.45 -4.02
CA VAL A 178 19.78 11.76 -3.57
C VAL A 178 20.77 11.82 -4.74
N LEU A 179 20.44 11.19 -5.88
CA LEU A 179 21.32 11.15 -7.07
C LEU A 179 21.06 12.30 -8.06
N GLN A 180 20.11 13.19 -7.80
CA GLN A 180 19.89 14.38 -8.64
C GLN A 180 20.69 15.62 -8.20
N ASN A 181 21.53 15.50 -7.17
CA ASN A 181 22.39 16.58 -6.67
C ASN A 181 23.89 16.19 -6.66
N LEU A 182 24.33 15.28 -7.53
CA LEU A 182 25.74 15.00 -7.82
C LEU A 182 26.03 15.24 -9.29
#